data_AF-A0A167HDL7-F1
#
_entry.id   AF-A0A167HDL7-F1
#
_cell.length_a   1.000
_cell.length_b   1.000
_cell.length_c   1.000
_cell.angle_alpha   90.00
_cell.angle_beta   90.00
_cell.angle_gamma   90.00
#
_symmetry.space_group_name_H-M   'P 1'
#
loop_
_entity.id
_entity.type
_entity.pdbx_description
1 polymer ?
#
loop_
_entity_poly.entity_id
_entity_poly.type
_entity_poly.pdbx_seq_one_letter_code
_entity_poly.pdbx_strand_id
1 'polypeptide(L)'
;MSSLEAKIVVLGAQGVGKTSLVMRYCKGAFNPSQITSTVGASFLTKRVVDSDTDTMVRLQIWDTAGQERFRSISRLYYRGANACILCYSITDAQSFIEMGVWLTELRRNLPNDVVLHVVGTKADIVARDPSARQVPFERCIAYVAENLAPGLGSTPPPTATPLNGVGSMYNVEPRTPSSKRSSGFWAQEAGWDACHEISAESGEGVEEVFRVVARKLVEQNRKLQQALLLATATPGTPGYEAGMDGGYFDGMNARGSFRVGRDRRSWLFSPAFSPAVTMDRAGGATAQEQNQADDAPKGGRRCC
;
A
#
# COMPACT_ATOMS: atom_id res chain seq x y z
N MET A 1 -20.82 -11.96 -2.73
CA MET A 1 -19.59 -11.15 -2.91
C MET A 1 -19.11 -10.67 -1.56
N SER A 2 -18.00 -11.21 -1.07
CA SER A 2 -17.25 -10.65 0.06
C SER A 2 -16.70 -9.27 -0.35
N SER A 3 -16.67 -8.33 0.59
CA SER A 3 -16.00 -7.04 0.40
C SER A 3 -14.87 -6.87 1.41
N LEU A 4 -13.76 -6.30 0.95
CA LEU A 4 -12.59 -5.97 1.74
C LEU A 4 -12.27 -4.49 1.51
N GLU A 5 -11.95 -3.75 2.57
CA GLU A 5 -11.39 -2.41 2.47
C GLU A 5 -9.94 -2.45 2.95
N ALA A 6 -9.04 -1.89 2.16
CA ALA A 6 -7.61 -1.96 2.44
C ALA A 6 -6.92 -0.63 2.17
N LYS A 7 -6.15 -0.17 3.16
CA LYS A 7 -5.29 1.00 3.06
C LYS A 7 -3.94 0.62 2.44
N ILE A 8 -3.62 1.25 1.31
CA ILE A 8 -2.34 1.15 0.63
C ILE A 8 -1.62 2.49 0.76
N VAL A 9 -0.34 2.46 1.12
CA VAL A 9 0.52 3.64 1.08
C VAL A 9 1.62 3.49 0.03
N VAL A 10 1.89 4.56 -0.71
CA VAL A 10 2.94 4.60 -1.73
C VAL A 10 4.09 5.45 -1.22
N LEU A 11 5.28 4.86 -1.11
CA LEU A 11 6.47 5.43 -0.48
C LEU A 11 7.68 5.35 -1.41
N GLY A 12 8.68 6.20 -1.19
CA GLY A 12 9.87 6.30 -2.05
C GLY A 12 10.34 7.74 -2.22
N ALA A 13 11.55 7.93 -2.77
CA ALA A 13 12.19 9.24 -2.92
C ALA A 13 11.38 10.25 -3.76
N GLN A 14 11.73 11.53 -3.69
CA GLN A 14 11.11 12.55 -4.54
C GLN A 14 11.39 12.26 -6.02
N GLY A 15 10.43 12.55 -6.92
CA GLY A 15 10.66 12.45 -8.37
C GLY A 15 10.72 11.01 -8.93
N VAL A 16 10.58 9.97 -8.12
CA VAL A 16 10.56 8.58 -8.59
C VAL A 16 9.26 8.19 -9.31
N GLY A 17 8.23 9.04 -9.33
CA GLY A 17 7.00 8.77 -10.09
C GLY A 17 5.86 8.06 -9.32
N LYS A 18 5.84 8.15 -7.98
CA LYS A 18 4.73 7.66 -7.13
C LYS A 18 3.37 8.22 -7.56
N THR A 19 3.29 9.55 -7.67
CA THR A 19 2.07 10.25 -8.10
C THR A 19 1.65 9.84 -9.51
N SER A 20 2.61 9.69 -10.43
CA SER A 20 2.33 9.23 -11.80
C SER A 20 1.78 7.81 -11.82
N LEU A 21 2.33 6.90 -10.99
CA LEU A 21 1.81 5.53 -10.83
C LEU A 21 0.36 5.55 -10.33
N VAL A 22 0.09 6.29 -9.25
CA VAL A 22 -1.25 6.37 -8.65
C VAL A 22 -2.25 7.03 -9.59
N MET A 23 -1.85 8.09 -10.30
CA MET A 23 -2.70 8.78 -11.27
C MET A 23 -2.98 7.92 -12.51
N ARG A 24 -1.97 7.21 -13.02
CA ARG A 24 -2.16 6.26 -14.13
C ARG A 24 -3.15 5.17 -13.74
N TYR A 25 -2.99 4.61 -12.55
CA TYR A 25 -3.88 3.57 -12.07
C TYR A 25 -5.31 4.07 -11.82
N CYS A 26 -5.48 5.14 -11.05
CA CYS A 26 -6.81 5.59 -10.61
C CYS A 26 -7.59 6.32 -11.71
N LYS A 27 -6.90 7.04 -12.60
CA LYS A 27 -7.54 7.94 -13.59
C LYS A 27 -7.20 7.59 -15.04
N GLY A 28 -6.39 6.58 -15.29
CA GLY A 28 -5.93 6.25 -16.64
C GLY A 28 -5.12 7.38 -17.29
N ALA A 29 -4.58 8.31 -16.51
CA ALA A 29 -3.97 9.54 -17.02
C ALA A 29 -2.48 9.64 -16.66
N PHE A 30 -1.69 10.18 -17.59
CA PHE A 30 -0.29 10.54 -17.37
C PHE A 30 -0.05 11.91 -17.98
N ASN A 31 0.24 12.88 -17.12
CA ASN A 31 0.58 14.23 -17.56
C ASN A 31 1.68 14.81 -16.66
N PRO A 32 2.96 14.59 -16.99
CA PRO A 32 4.08 14.96 -16.13
C PRO A 32 4.18 16.48 -15.92
N SER A 33 3.71 17.30 -16.88
CA SER A 33 3.75 18.77 -16.74
C SER A 33 2.72 19.31 -15.74
N GLN A 34 1.65 18.57 -15.47
CA GLN A 34 0.62 18.93 -14.49
C GLN A 34 0.91 18.38 -13.09
N ILE A 35 1.85 17.44 -12.96
CA ILE A 35 2.21 16.84 -11.67
C ILE A 35 3.21 17.77 -10.98
N THR A 36 2.75 18.44 -9.92
CA THR A 36 3.60 19.21 -9.01
C THR A 36 4.08 18.32 -7.87
N SER A 37 5.07 18.79 -7.10
CA SER A 37 5.55 18.05 -5.93
C SER A 37 4.42 17.86 -4.92
N THR A 38 4.12 16.61 -4.57
CA THR A 38 3.11 16.28 -3.55
C THR A 38 3.47 16.93 -2.22
N VAL A 39 2.53 17.70 -1.67
CA VAL A 39 2.63 18.27 -0.32
C VAL A 39 1.87 17.38 0.64
N GLY A 40 2.55 16.79 1.63
CA GLY A 40 1.93 15.87 2.59
C GLY A 40 1.55 14.53 1.96
N ALA A 41 0.24 14.25 1.84
CA ALA A 41 -0.27 13.07 1.16
C ALA A 41 -1.60 13.34 0.44
N SER A 42 -1.83 12.68 -0.68
CA SER A 42 -3.08 12.66 -1.44
C SER A 42 -3.80 11.32 -1.25
N PHE A 43 -5.13 11.37 -1.21
CA PHE A 43 -5.97 10.20 -1.00
C PHE A 43 -6.83 9.92 -2.23
N LEU A 44 -6.75 8.70 -2.76
CA LEU A 44 -7.55 8.21 -3.86
C LEU A 44 -8.20 6.87 -3.50
N THR A 45 -9.32 6.53 -4.13
CA THR A 45 -9.98 5.23 -3.95
C THR A 45 -10.21 4.58 -5.31
N LYS A 46 -9.90 3.28 -5.43
CA LYS A 46 -10.24 2.46 -6.61
C LYS A 46 -10.71 1.07 -6.15
N ARG A 47 -11.72 0.52 -6.82
CA ARG A 47 -12.22 -0.84 -6.56
C ARG A 47 -11.53 -1.82 -7.51
N VAL A 48 -11.15 -2.98 -6.99
CA VAL A 48 -10.58 -4.10 -7.74
C VAL A 48 -11.35 -5.34 -7.35
N VAL A 49 -11.61 -6.22 -8.31
CA VAL A 49 -12.18 -7.54 -8.03
C VAL A 49 -11.06 -8.55 -8.14
N ASP A 50 -10.85 -9.34 -7.09
CA ASP A 50 -10.00 -10.52 -7.18
C ASP A 50 -10.75 -11.61 -7.94
N SER A 51 -10.25 -12.00 -9.11
CA SER A 51 -10.91 -12.95 -10.02
C SER A 51 -11.09 -14.34 -9.42
N ASP A 52 -10.19 -14.72 -8.52
CA ASP A 52 -10.09 -16.09 -8.03
C ASP A 52 -11.10 -16.35 -6.90
N THR A 53 -11.41 -15.31 -6.13
CA THR A 53 -12.34 -15.39 -4.99
C THR A 53 -13.63 -14.60 -5.18
N ASP A 54 -13.76 -13.83 -6.27
CA ASP A 54 -14.86 -12.86 -6.49
C ASP A 54 -15.02 -11.86 -5.32
N THR A 55 -13.90 -11.56 -4.65
CA THR A 55 -13.87 -10.59 -3.55
C THR A 55 -13.68 -9.18 -4.11
N MET A 56 -14.58 -8.26 -3.77
CA MET A 56 -14.42 -6.86 -4.11
C MET A 56 -13.51 -6.17 -3.08
N VAL A 57 -12.36 -5.69 -3.52
CA VAL A 57 -11.42 -4.93 -2.70
C VAL A 57 -11.55 -3.44 -3.01
N ARG A 58 -11.92 -2.63 -2.00
CA ARG A 58 -11.87 -1.17 -2.05
C ARG A 58 -10.50 -0.71 -1.57
N LEU A 59 -9.65 -0.31 -2.51
CA LEU A 59 -8.32 0.21 -2.22
C LEU A 59 -8.39 1.68 -1.85
N GLN A 60 -7.92 2.00 -0.66
CA GLN A 60 -7.70 3.34 -0.15
C GLN A 60 -6.22 3.71 -0.34
N ILE A 61 -5.89 4.41 -1.42
CA ILE A 61 -4.51 4.66 -1.87
C ILE A 61 -4.05 6.03 -1.37
N TRP A 62 -2.98 6.01 -0.58
CA TRP A 62 -2.31 7.21 -0.07
C TRP A 62 -1.02 7.44 -0.85
N ASP A 63 -1.03 8.45 -1.73
CA ASP A 63 0.17 8.95 -2.39
C ASP A 63 0.88 9.92 -1.45
N THR A 64 2.14 9.65 -1.09
CA THR A 64 2.87 10.46 -0.12
C THR A 64 3.94 11.33 -0.77
N ALA A 65 4.24 12.47 -0.15
CA ALA A 65 5.39 13.28 -0.50
C ALA A 65 6.68 12.46 -0.32
N GLY A 66 7.49 12.38 -1.38
CA GLY A 66 8.78 11.69 -1.33
C GLY A 66 9.93 12.51 -0.76
N GLN A 67 9.65 13.72 -0.29
CA GLN A 67 10.69 14.62 0.17
C GLN A 67 11.11 14.24 1.58
N GLU A 68 12.41 14.03 1.76
CA GLU A 68 13.09 13.68 3.00
C GLU A 68 12.78 14.66 4.14
N ARG A 69 12.51 15.93 3.83
CA ARG A 69 12.08 16.94 4.81
C ARG A 69 10.74 16.61 5.50
N PHE A 70 9.92 15.75 4.90
CA PHE A 70 8.64 15.31 5.47
C PHE A 70 8.68 13.93 6.14
N ARG A 71 9.86 13.29 6.24
CA ARG A 71 10.02 11.98 6.92
C ARG A 71 9.48 11.96 8.35
N SER A 72 9.60 13.07 9.07
CA SER A 72 9.09 13.20 10.44
C SER A 72 7.55 13.06 10.54
N ILE A 73 6.84 13.39 9.46
CA ILE A 73 5.37 13.32 9.33
C ILE A 73 4.93 11.98 8.72
N SER A 74 5.83 11.26 8.01
CA SER A 74 5.53 10.03 7.28
C SER A 74 4.87 8.93 8.11
N ARG A 75 5.17 8.85 9.42
CA ARG A 75 4.55 7.89 10.34
C ARG A 75 3.03 8.01 10.41
N LEU A 76 2.51 9.23 10.29
CA LEU A 76 1.07 9.48 10.29
C LEU A 76 0.38 8.87 9.05
N TYR A 77 1.08 8.87 7.91
CA TYR A 77 0.50 8.39 6.65
C TYR A 77 0.48 6.87 6.56
N TYR A 78 1.56 6.17 6.95
CA TYR A 78 1.61 4.71 6.85
C TYR A 78 0.99 3.97 8.05
N ARG A 79 0.62 4.66 9.14
CA ARG A 79 -0.08 4.03 10.27
C ARG A 79 -1.37 3.35 9.81
N GLY A 80 -1.55 2.09 10.20
CA GLY A 80 -2.71 1.28 9.83
C GLY A 80 -2.76 0.91 8.35
N ALA A 81 -1.65 1.00 7.62
CA ALA A 81 -1.57 0.49 6.25
C ALA A 81 -1.68 -1.04 6.27
N ASN A 82 -2.48 -1.59 5.36
CA ASN A 82 -2.53 -3.02 5.09
C ASN A 82 -1.46 -3.43 4.07
N ALA A 83 -1.10 -2.52 3.15
CA ALA A 83 -0.02 -2.71 2.21
C ALA A 83 0.82 -1.44 2.02
N CYS A 84 2.10 -1.62 1.70
CA CYS A 84 3.01 -0.55 1.29
C CYS A 84 3.61 -0.88 -0.08
N ILE A 85 3.52 0.07 -1.01
CA ILE A 85 4.20 0.04 -2.29
C ILE A 85 5.45 0.90 -2.17
N LEU A 86 6.62 0.28 -2.29
CA LEU A 86 7.93 0.92 -2.22
C LEU A 86 8.42 1.20 -3.64
N CYS A 87 8.46 2.47 -4.02
CA CYS A 87 8.87 2.91 -5.35
C CYS A 87 10.32 3.40 -5.38
N TYR A 88 11.02 3.05 -6.45
CA TYR A 88 12.29 3.65 -6.87
C TYR A 88 12.26 3.84 -8.38
N SER A 89 13.15 4.68 -8.92
CA SER A 89 13.30 4.88 -10.36
C SER A 89 14.43 3.99 -10.88
N ILE A 90 14.19 3.16 -11.90
CA ILE A 90 15.23 2.25 -12.42
C ILE A 90 16.41 2.98 -13.07
N THR A 91 16.22 4.26 -13.38
CA THR A 91 17.21 5.20 -13.92
C THR A 91 17.95 6.00 -12.84
N ASP A 92 17.74 5.71 -11.55
CA ASP A 92 18.35 6.44 -10.43
C ASP A 92 18.72 5.46 -9.32
N ALA A 93 20.01 5.13 -9.23
CA ALA A 93 20.54 4.21 -8.22
C ALA A 93 20.39 4.75 -6.79
N GLN A 94 20.41 6.07 -6.59
CA GLN A 94 20.26 6.66 -5.26
C GLN A 94 18.85 6.45 -4.73
N SER A 95 17.83 6.57 -5.59
CA SER A 95 16.44 6.28 -5.21
C SER A 95 16.22 4.85 -4.71
N PHE A 96 16.99 3.88 -5.22
CA PHE A 96 16.95 2.49 -4.77
C PHE A 96 17.57 2.32 -3.37
N ILE A 97 18.65 3.04 -3.07
CA ILE A 97 19.25 3.05 -1.73
C ILE A 97 18.28 3.67 -0.72
N GLU A 98 17.65 4.79 -1.07
CA GLU A 98 16.68 5.47 -0.21
C GLU A 98 15.42 4.64 0.04
N MET A 99 14.98 3.84 -0.94
CA MET A 99 13.92 2.86 -0.76
C MET A 99 14.24 1.87 0.38
N GLY A 100 15.51 1.46 0.53
CA GLY A 100 15.91 0.58 1.63
C GLY A 100 15.84 1.23 3.01
N VAL A 101 16.05 2.54 3.09
CA VAL A 101 15.81 3.32 4.31
C VAL A 101 14.31 3.29 4.65
N TRP A 102 13.43 3.47 3.66
CA TRP A 102 11.98 3.35 3.86
C TRP A 102 11.56 1.96 4.34
N LEU A 103 12.12 0.89 3.75
CA LEU A 103 11.85 -0.48 4.20
C LEU A 103 12.22 -0.67 5.67
N THR A 104 13.40 -0.19 6.05
CA THR A 104 13.88 -0.27 7.45
C THR A 104 12.95 0.50 8.39
N GLU A 105 12.49 1.67 7.98
CA GLU A 105 11.53 2.48 8.75
C GLU A 105 10.19 1.78 8.92
N LEU A 106 9.65 1.18 7.85
CA LEU A 106 8.39 0.43 7.90
C LEU A 106 8.49 -0.75 8.87
N ARG A 107 9.57 -1.54 8.80
CA ARG A 107 9.80 -2.68 9.71
C ARG A 107 9.89 -2.29 11.18
N ARG A 108 10.38 -1.09 11.47
CA ARG A 108 10.48 -0.58 12.85
C ARG A 108 9.14 -0.10 13.41
N ASN A 109 8.21 0.33 12.55
CA ASN A 109 7.00 1.04 12.99
C ASN A 109 5.68 0.33 12.66
N LEU A 110 5.70 -0.68 11.78
CA LEU A 110 4.52 -1.44 11.36
C LEU A 110 4.63 -2.90 11.79
N PRO A 111 3.47 -3.58 11.97
CA PRO A 111 3.45 -5.01 12.21
C PRO A 111 3.96 -5.81 11.00
N ASN A 112 4.41 -7.04 11.26
CA ASN A 112 5.02 -7.91 10.25
C ASN A 112 4.04 -8.49 9.21
N ASP A 113 2.74 -8.26 9.38
CA ASP A 113 1.67 -8.73 8.50
C ASP A 113 1.35 -7.78 7.35
N VAL A 114 1.96 -6.59 7.29
CA VAL A 114 1.77 -5.64 6.20
C VAL A 114 2.32 -6.20 4.89
N VAL A 115 1.52 -6.17 3.82
CA VAL A 115 1.99 -6.54 2.47
C VAL A 115 3.00 -5.51 1.99
N LEU A 116 4.20 -5.96 1.64
CA LEU A 116 5.23 -5.11 1.04
C LEU A 116 5.39 -5.49 -0.43
N HIS A 117 5.40 -4.48 -1.30
CA HIS A 117 5.58 -4.66 -2.74
C HIS A 117 6.53 -3.60 -3.29
N VAL A 118 7.53 -4.01 -4.05
CA VAL A 118 8.56 -3.12 -4.60
C VAL A 118 8.25 -2.80 -6.07
N VAL A 119 8.41 -1.54 -6.46
CA VAL A 119 8.10 -1.09 -7.83
C VAL A 119 9.24 -0.24 -8.38
N GLY A 120 9.89 -0.73 -9.43
CA GLY A 120 10.79 0.04 -10.27
C GLY A 120 9.99 0.83 -11.29
N THR A 121 10.10 2.15 -11.30
CA THR A 121 9.33 3.03 -12.20
C THR A 121 10.18 3.50 -13.38
N LYS A 122 9.53 4.10 -14.38
CA LYS A 122 10.14 4.70 -15.58
C LYS A 122 10.79 3.68 -16.52
N ALA A 123 10.18 2.49 -16.62
CA ALA A 123 10.60 1.46 -17.58
C ALA A 123 10.63 1.96 -19.04
N ASP A 124 9.77 2.91 -19.39
CA ASP A 124 9.74 3.58 -20.70
C ASP A 124 11.06 4.27 -21.08
N ILE A 125 11.77 4.87 -20.11
CA ILE A 125 13.05 5.53 -20.38
C ILE A 125 14.08 4.49 -20.80
N VAL A 126 14.18 3.37 -20.06
CA VAL A 126 15.12 2.29 -20.36
C VAL A 126 14.72 1.52 -21.63
N ALA A 127 13.43 1.40 -21.90
CA ALA A 127 12.95 0.79 -23.14
C ALA A 127 13.37 1.61 -24.37
N ARG A 128 13.42 2.95 -24.27
CA ARG A 128 13.91 3.85 -25.32
C ARG A 128 15.42 3.92 -25.38
N ASP A 129 16.08 4.00 -24.23
CA ASP A 129 17.53 4.09 -24.08
C ASP A 129 18.00 3.11 -22.99
N PRO A 130 18.46 1.91 -23.39
CA PRO A 130 18.96 0.91 -22.44
C PRO A 130 20.13 1.40 -21.58
N SER A 131 20.90 2.40 -22.03
CA SER A 131 22.04 2.94 -21.29
C SER A 131 21.63 3.79 -20.08
N ALA A 132 20.39 4.27 -20.04
CA ALA A 132 19.85 5.03 -18.92
C ALA A 132 19.57 4.17 -17.67
N ARG A 133 19.65 2.83 -17.78
CA ARG A 133 19.43 1.92 -16.64
C ARG A 133 20.58 2.03 -15.64
N GLN A 134 20.25 2.38 -14.41
CA GLN A 134 21.21 2.40 -13.28
C GLN A 134 20.98 1.26 -12.30
N VAL A 135 19.77 0.67 -12.29
CA VAL A 135 19.40 -0.44 -11.40
C VAL A 135 18.96 -1.63 -12.25
N PRO A 136 19.72 -2.73 -12.28
CA PRO A 136 19.30 -3.99 -12.91
C PRO A 136 18.07 -4.59 -12.20
N PHE A 137 17.18 -5.24 -12.94
CA PHE A 137 15.99 -5.84 -12.35
C PHE A 137 16.35 -6.98 -11.38
N GLU A 138 17.41 -7.73 -11.69
CA GLU A 138 17.97 -8.80 -10.87
C GLU A 138 18.41 -8.30 -9.49
N ARG A 139 18.90 -7.05 -9.42
CA ARG A 139 19.26 -6.42 -8.14
C ARG A 139 18.02 -6.19 -7.28
N CYS A 140 16.90 -5.82 -7.90
CA CYS A 140 15.63 -5.65 -7.19
C CYS A 140 15.09 -7.00 -6.69
N ILE A 141 15.16 -8.04 -7.52
CA ILE A 141 14.73 -9.39 -7.15
C ILE A 141 15.55 -9.92 -5.97
N ALA A 142 16.89 -9.83 -6.05
CA ALA A 142 17.78 -10.22 -4.97
C ALA A 142 17.46 -9.45 -3.67
N TYR A 143 17.27 -8.13 -3.77
CA TYR A 143 16.90 -7.30 -2.63
C TYR A 143 15.58 -7.74 -1.98
N VAL A 144 14.57 -8.07 -2.78
CA VAL A 144 13.28 -8.55 -2.28
C VAL A 144 13.40 -9.93 -1.63
N ALA A 145 14.14 -10.86 -2.24
CA ALA A 145 14.36 -12.18 -1.67
C ALA A 145 15.07 -12.11 -0.30
N GLU A 146 16.14 -11.31 -0.22
CA GLU A 146 16.91 -11.13 1.02
C GLU A 146 16.10 -10.44 2.11
N ASN A 147 15.36 -9.39 1.74
CA ASN A 147 14.71 -8.57 2.72
C ASN A 147 13.30 -9.06 3.03
N LEU A 148 12.41 -9.21 2.05
CA LEU A 148 10.98 -9.44 2.24
C LEU A 148 10.60 -10.92 2.47
N ALA A 149 11.44 -11.86 2.03
CA ALA A 149 11.21 -13.30 2.20
C ALA A 149 12.44 -14.03 2.81
N PRO A 150 12.95 -13.59 3.98
CA PRO A 150 14.14 -14.18 4.57
C PRO A 150 13.85 -15.64 4.96
N GLY A 151 14.51 -16.59 4.28
CA GLY A 151 14.35 -18.04 4.49
C GLY A 151 13.73 -18.82 3.32
N LEU A 152 13.34 -18.16 2.22
CA LEU A 152 12.82 -18.78 1.00
C LEU A 152 13.81 -18.73 -0.19
N GLY A 153 15.10 -18.51 0.07
CA GLY A 153 16.13 -18.41 -0.96
C GLY A 153 16.33 -19.72 -1.72
N SER A 154 15.60 -19.91 -2.81
CA SER A 154 16.02 -20.78 -3.91
C SER A 154 16.95 -19.98 -4.84
N THR A 155 18.01 -20.63 -5.29
CA THR A 155 19.05 -20.14 -6.21
C THR A 155 18.51 -19.23 -7.33
N PRO A 156 19.23 -18.16 -7.71
CA PRO A 156 18.87 -17.36 -8.87
C PRO A 156 18.83 -18.23 -10.15
N PRO A 157 18.06 -17.83 -11.19
CA PRO A 157 18.00 -18.55 -12.45
C PRO A 157 19.41 -18.73 -13.06
N PRO A 158 19.65 -19.80 -13.84
CA PRO A 158 20.99 -20.27 -14.25
C PRO A 158 21.81 -19.31 -15.14
N THR A 159 21.41 -18.05 -15.31
CA THR A 159 22.15 -17.06 -16.13
C THR A 159 23.38 -16.48 -15.41
N ALA A 160 23.57 -16.74 -14.11
CA ALA A 160 24.69 -16.18 -13.33
C ALA A 160 25.85 -17.18 -13.09
N THR A 161 26.28 -17.93 -14.11
CA THR A 161 27.54 -18.70 -14.03
C THR A 161 28.72 -17.86 -14.53
N PRO A 162 29.84 -17.77 -13.78
CA PRO A 162 31.04 -17.12 -14.28
C PRO A 162 31.65 -17.97 -15.40
N LEU A 163 31.90 -17.33 -16.54
CA LEU A 163 32.46 -17.91 -17.76
C LEU A 163 33.86 -18.50 -17.46
N ASN A 164 33.98 -19.82 -17.49
CA ASN A 164 35.26 -20.50 -17.60
C ASN A 164 35.15 -21.64 -18.63
N GLY A 165 35.76 -21.43 -19.80
CA GLY A 165 36.20 -22.52 -20.68
C GLY A 165 35.26 -23.03 -21.78
N VAL A 166 35.63 -22.65 -23.02
CA VAL A 166 35.59 -23.46 -24.26
C VAL A 166 34.24 -23.81 -24.91
N GLY A 167 33.94 -23.07 -26.00
CA GLY A 167 33.49 -23.62 -27.29
C GLY A 167 32.04 -24.11 -27.43
N SER A 168 31.17 -23.31 -28.06
CA SER A 168 30.52 -23.66 -29.35
C SER A 168 29.43 -22.62 -29.69
N MET A 169 29.39 -22.23 -30.96
CA MET A 169 28.40 -21.33 -31.54
C MET A 169 26.99 -21.95 -31.48
N TYR A 170 26.07 -21.30 -30.78
CA TYR A 170 24.66 -21.29 -31.16
C TYR A 170 24.13 -19.87 -31.05
N ASN A 171 23.58 -19.38 -32.15
CA ASN A 171 22.84 -18.13 -32.24
C ASN A 171 21.69 -18.14 -31.22
N VAL A 172 21.79 -17.34 -30.16
CA VAL A 172 20.65 -17.01 -29.29
C VAL A 172 20.33 -15.55 -29.53
N GLU A 173 19.23 -15.30 -30.25
CA GLU A 173 18.63 -13.97 -30.35
C GLU A 173 18.31 -13.46 -28.93
N PRO A 174 18.58 -12.18 -28.60
CA PRO A 174 18.09 -11.57 -27.38
C PRO A 174 16.58 -11.36 -27.52
N ARG A 175 15.79 -12.35 -27.12
CA ARG A 175 14.34 -12.22 -27.03
C ARG A 175 13.98 -11.47 -25.75
N THR A 176 13.29 -10.36 -25.92
CA THR A 176 12.69 -9.57 -24.84
C THR A 176 11.84 -10.46 -23.91
N PRO A 177 11.89 -10.28 -22.58
CA PRO A 177 11.03 -11.04 -21.69
C PRO A 177 9.60 -10.53 -21.88
N SER A 178 8.78 -11.30 -22.61
CA SER A 178 7.36 -11.00 -22.75
C SER A 178 6.68 -11.12 -21.39
N SER A 179 5.91 -10.12 -21.02
CA SER A 179 5.05 -9.98 -19.83
C SER A 179 3.87 -10.98 -19.77
N LYS A 180 4.01 -12.17 -20.35
CA LYS A 180 2.99 -13.22 -20.43
C LYS A 180 3.46 -14.57 -19.88
N ARG A 181 4.35 -14.59 -18.89
CA ARG A 181 4.64 -15.85 -18.19
C ARG A 181 3.43 -16.22 -17.32
N SER A 182 2.72 -17.22 -17.81
CA SER A 182 1.44 -17.75 -17.34
C SER A 182 1.34 -17.93 -15.84
N SER A 183 0.16 -17.60 -15.35
CA SER A 183 -0.26 -17.66 -13.97
C SER A 183 -0.53 -19.09 -13.42
N GLY A 184 0.31 -20.07 -13.74
CA GLY A 184 0.11 -21.48 -13.36
C GLY A 184 1.25 -22.12 -12.56
N PHE A 185 2.28 -21.37 -12.18
CA PHE A 185 3.51 -21.89 -11.56
C PHE A 185 3.77 -21.26 -10.16
N TRP A 186 2.70 -20.89 -9.44
CA TRP A 186 2.77 -19.92 -8.33
C TRP A 186 3.13 -20.45 -6.94
N ALA A 187 3.39 -21.75 -6.76
CA ALA A 187 3.50 -22.31 -5.41
C ALA A 187 4.93 -22.36 -4.83
N GLN A 188 5.99 -22.09 -5.60
CA GLN A 188 7.38 -22.30 -5.15
C GLN A 188 8.34 -21.10 -5.30
N GLU A 189 7.93 -19.96 -5.87
CA GLU A 189 8.82 -18.80 -6.11
C GLU A 189 8.43 -17.55 -5.29
N ALA A 190 8.47 -17.64 -3.96
CA ALA A 190 7.96 -16.63 -3.02
C ALA A 190 8.69 -15.26 -3.01
N GLY A 191 9.59 -14.98 -3.96
CA GLY A 191 10.29 -13.68 -4.09
C GLY A 191 9.87 -12.83 -5.29
N TRP A 192 9.51 -13.45 -6.40
CA TRP A 192 9.32 -12.75 -7.68
C TRP A 192 8.01 -11.98 -7.75
N ASP A 193 6.97 -12.47 -7.08
CA ASP A 193 5.66 -11.83 -7.04
C ASP A 193 5.64 -10.54 -6.19
N ALA A 194 6.72 -10.19 -5.50
CA ALA A 194 6.81 -9.01 -4.63
C ALA A 194 7.55 -7.81 -5.26
N CYS A 195 7.96 -7.89 -6.53
CA CYS A 195 8.49 -6.73 -7.26
C CYS A 195 8.04 -6.67 -8.72
N HIS A 196 7.86 -5.46 -9.26
CA HIS A 196 7.55 -5.22 -10.68
C HIS A 196 8.33 -4.01 -11.20
N GLU A 197 8.64 -3.99 -12.50
CA GLU A 197 8.98 -2.76 -13.22
C GLU A 197 7.77 -2.26 -14.00
N ILE A 198 7.51 -0.95 -13.94
CA ILE A 198 6.34 -0.35 -14.56
C ILE A 198 6.71 0.90 -15.35
N SER A 199 5.85 1.24 -16.30
CA SER A 199 5.83 2.55 -16.92
C SER A 199 4.48 3.21 -16.67
N ALA A 200 4.49 4.33 -15.96
CA ALA A 200 3.30 5.17 -15.87
C ALA A 200 3.01 5.88 -17.20
N GLU A 201 4.02 6.07 -18.06
CA GLU A 201 3.83 6.67 -19.39
C GLU A 201 3.06 5.73 -20.32
N SER A 202 3.49 4.48 -20.48
CA SER A 202 2.78 3.50 -21.33
C SER A 202 1.60 2.82 -20.63
N GLY A 203 1.59 2.78 -19.30
CA GLY A 203 0.64 2.02 -18.49
C GLY A 203 1.05 0.56 -18.25
N GLU A 204 2.18 0.11 -18.81
CA GLU A 204 2.67 -1.25 -18.66
C GLU A 204 2.96 -1.58 -17.18
N GLY A 205 2.48 -2.76 -16.75
CA GLY A 205 2.65 -3.30 -15.41
C GLY A 205 1.83 -2.60 -14.30
N VAL A 206 1.21 -1.45 -14.58
CA VAL A 206 0.52 -0.66 -13.54
C VAL A 206 -0.68 -1.39 -12.94
N GLU A 207 -1.59 -1.89 -13.77
CA GLU A 207 -2.76 -2.65 -13.28
C GLU A 207 -2.33 -3.93 -12.56
N GLU A 208 -1.26 -4.57 -13.02
CA GLU A 208 -0.76 -5.81 -12.45
C GLU A 208 -0.24 -5.64 -11.01
N VAL A 209 0.50 -4.57 -10.72
CA VAL A 209 0.96 -4.24 -9.36
C VAL A 209 -0.21 -4.23 -8.38
N PHE A 210 -1.29 -3.51 -8.70
CA PHE A 210 -2.43 -3.37 -7.79
C PHE A 210 -3.27 -4.65 -7.73
N ARG A 211 -3.36 -5.41 -8.83
CA ARG A 211 -4.02 -6.72 -8.87
C ARG A 211 -3.31 -7.71 -7.92
N VAL A 212 -1.98 -7.80 -8.00
CA VAL A 212 -1.17 -8.68 -7.15
C VAL A 212 -1.28 -8.27 -5.67
N VAL A 213 -1.16 -6.97 -5.37
CA VAL A 213 -1.32 -6.48 -4.00
C VAL A 213 -2.72 -6.77 -3.46
N ALA A 214 -3.77 -6.56 -4.26
CA ALA A 214 -5.15 -6.86 -3.85
C ALA A 214 -5.33 -8.36 -3.55
N ARG A 215 -4.78 -9.24 -4.39
CA ARG A 215 -4.82 -10.70 -4.15
C ARG A 215 -4.14 -11.08 -2.84
N LYS A 216 -2.93 -10.57 -2.58
CA LYS A 216 -2.21 -10.82 -1.31
C LYS A 216 -3.02 -10.39 -0.09
N LEU A 217 -3.68 -9.23 -0.18
CA LEU A 217 -4.55 -8.73 0.89
C LEU A 217 -5.77 -9.64 1.12
N VAL A 218 -6.40 -10.13 0.06
CA VAL A 218 -7.52 -11.09 0.15
C VAL A 218 -7.06 -12.40 0.80
N GLU A 219 -5.93 -12.94 0.36
CA GLU A 219 -5.36 -14.18 0.91
C GLU A 219 -5.01 -14.04 2.40
N GLN A 220 -4.38 -12.93 2.78
CA GLN A 220 -4.06 -12.64 4.18
C GLN A 220 -5.34 -12.49 5.02
N ASN A 221 -6.34 -11.75 4.53
CA ASN A 221 -7.61 -11.58 5.24
C ASN A 221 -8.32 -12.93 5.44
N ARG A 222 -8.30 -13.81 4.44
CA ARG A 222 -8.85 -15.17 4.55
C ARG A 222 -8.12 -16.01 5.59
N LYS A 223 -6.78 -15.96 5.60
CA LYS A 223 -5.96 -16.67 6.62
C LYS A 223 -6.27 -16.18 8.03
N LEU A 224 -6.41 -14.86 8.21
CA LEU A 224 -6.78 -14.26 9.50
C LEU A 224 -8.18 -14.71 9.95
N GLN A 225 -9.17 -14.69 9.05
CA GLN A 225 -10.52 -15.16 9.35
C GLN A 225 -10.55 -16.65 9.72
N GLN A 226 -9.81 -17.50 8.99
CA GLN A 226 -9.71 -18.92 9.29
C GLN A 226 -9.05 -19.18 10.64
N ALA A 227 -7.95 -18.49 10.94
CA ALA A 227 -7.28 -18.59 12.23
C ALA A 227 -8.19 -18.18 13.40
N LEU A 228 -8.97 -17.12 13.22
CA LEU A 228 -9.95 -16.68 14.22
C LEU A 228 -11.05 -17.73 14.43
N LEU A 229 -11.60 -18.31 13.35
CA LEU A 229 -12.60 -19.36 13.43
C LEU A 229 -12.08 -20.59 14.19
N LEU A 230 -10.87 -21.03 13.89
CA LEU A 230 -10.20 -22.14 14.59
C LEU A 230 -9.98 -21.82 16.08
N ALA A 231 -9.59 -20.58 16.41
CA ALA A 231 -9.40 -20.17 17.80
C ALA A 231 -10.72 -20.09 18.60
N THR A 232 -11.86 -19.84 17.93
CA THR A 232 -13.19 -19.82 18.57
C THR A 232 -13.85 -21.19 18.68
N ALA A 233 -13.36 -22.20 17.96
CA ALA A 233 -13.80 -23.58 18.11
C ALA A 233 -13.11 -24.21 19.34
N THR A 234 -13.70 -24.07 20.53
CA THR A 234 -13.23 -24.80 21.72
C THR A 234 -13.18 -26.30 21.46
N PRO A 235 -12.13 -27.03 21.91
CA PRO A 235 -12.18 -28.48 21.97
C PRO A 235 -13.36 -28.86 22.86
N GLY A 236 -14.31 -29.63 22.33
CA GLY A 236 -15.40 -30.17 23.13
C GLY A 236 -14.82 -30.87 24.36
N THR A 237 -15.31 -30.48 25.54
CA THR A 237 -15.08 -31.24 26.76
C THR A 237 -15.46 -32.69 26.48
N PRO A 238 -14.56 -33.68 26.67
CA PRO A 238 -14.93 -35.09 26.53
C PRO A 238 -16.06 -35.38 27.51
N GLY A 239 -17.09 -36.07 27.03
CA GLY A 239 -18.37 -36.23 27.72
C GLY A 239 -18.25 -36.62 29.18
N TYR A 240 -18.98 -35.89 30.03
CA TYR A 240 -19.50 -36.45 31.27
C TYR A 240 -21.02 -36.56 31.08
N GLU A 241 -21.48 -37.81 31.05
CA GLU A 241 -22.87 -38.19 30.80
C GLU A 241 -23.80 -37.54 31.83
N ALA A 242 -24.91 -37.00 31.33
CA ALA A 242 -26.03 -36.63 32.17
C ALA A 242 -26.70 -37.90 32.70
N GLY A 243 -26.44 -38.23 33.97
CA GLY A 243 -27.12 -39.32 34.67
C GLY A 243 -26.76 -39.36 36.16
N MET A 244 -27.81 -39.42 36.99
CA MET A 244 -27.83 -39.66 38.44
C MET A 244 -27.61 -38.47 39.41
N ASP A 245 -28.75 -37.95 39.88
CA ASP A 245 -29.17 -37.69 41.26
C ASP A 245 -28.11 -37.82 42.39
N GLY A 246 -28.01 -36.78 43.23
CA GLY A 246 -27.17 -36.82 44.43
C GLY A 246 -26.82 -35.43 44.96
N GLY A 247 -27.79 -34.77 45.61
CA GLY A 247 -27.52 -33.54 46.35
C GLY A 247 -26.55 -33.77 47.51
N TYR A 248 -25.57 -32.90 47.68
CA TYR A 248 -24.87 -32.71 48.95
C TYR A 248 -24.11 -31.37 48.93
N PHE A 249 -24.34 -30.57 49.98
CA PHE A 249 -23.83 -29.23 50.28
C PHE A 249 -24.55 -28.00 49.70
N ASP A 250 -25.75 -27.78 50.24
CA ASP A 250 -26.23 -26.46 50.62
C ASP A 250 -25.67 -26.13 52.03
N GLY A 251 -25.24 -24.87 52.28
CA GLY A 251 -24.71 -24.47 53.59
C GLY A 251 -23.74 -23.28 53.60
N MET A 252 -24.31 -22.07 53.50
CA MET A 252 -23.85 -20.74 53.91
C MET A 252 -22.39 -20.54 54.41
N ASN A 253 -21.71 -19.54 53.82
CA ASN A 253 -21.26 -18.39 54.62
C ASN A 253 -21.10 -17.10 53.80
N ALA A 254 -21.75 -16.04 54.29
CA ALA A 254 -21.72 -14.69 53.77
C ALA A 254 -20.53 -13.92 54.38
N ARG A 255 -19.61 -13.44 53.52
CA ARG A 255 -18.82 -12.19 53.60
C ARG A 255 -17.49 -12.35 52.84
N GLY A 256 -17.50 -11.93 51.59
CA GLY A 256 -16.30 -11.87 50.75
C GLY A 256 -16.53 -10.97 49.54
N SER A 257 -16.49 -9.65 49.76
CA SER A 257 -16.49 -8.66 48.68
C SER A 257 -15.12 -8.68 48.00
N PHE A 258 -14.96 -9.50 46.96
CA PHE A 258 -13.88 -9.34 45.99
C PHE A 258 -14.40 -8.60 44.76
N ARG A 259 -14.10 -7.30 44.70
CA ARG A 259 -14.25 -6.47 43.51
C ARG A 259 -13.08 -6.79 42.57
N VAL A 260 -13.34 -7.55 41.50
CA VAL A 260 -12.38 -7.66 40.39
C VAL A 260 -12.55 -6.46 39.48
N GLY A 261 -11.49 -5.68 39.38
CA GLY A 261 -11.37 -4.51 38.55
C GLY A 261 -11.52 -4.82 37.06
N ARG A 262 -12.30 -3.95 36.43
CA ARG A 262 -12.34 -3.56 35.02
C ARG A 262 -10.92 -3.40 34.45
N ASP A 263 -10.52 -4.23 33.48
CA ASP A 263 -10.11 -3.79 32.14
C ASP A 263 -9.90 -4.99 31.18
N ARG A 264 -10.91 -5.26 30.34
CA ARG A 264 -10.72 -5.90 29.03
C ARG A 264 -11.53 -5.11 28.04
N ARG A 265 -10.90 -4.11 27.41
CA ARG A 265 -11.45 -3.42 26.26
C ARG A 265 -11.48 -4.39 25.08
N SER A 266 -12.67 -4.91 24.82
CA SER A 266 -13.09 -5.54 23.57
C SER A 266 -12.90 -4.58 22.41
N TRP A 267 -12.07 -4.94 21.44
CA TRP A 267 -11.95 -4.28 20.13
C TRP A 267 -13.00 -4.80 19.14
N LEU A 268 -14.26 -4.88 19.59
CA LEU A 268 -15.40 -5.16 18.71
C LEU A 268 -16.24 -3.89 18.63
N PHE A 269 -16.15 -3.25 17.46
CA PHE A 269 -16.93 -2.12 16.97
C PHE A 269 -16.76 -0.77 17.66
N SER A 270 -16.37 0.23 16.86
CA SER A 270 -16.90 1.59 16.96
C SER A 270 -16.66 2.38 15.66
N PRO A 271 -17.48 3.40 15.39
CA PRO A 271 -18.15 3.58 14.11
C PRO A 271 -17.66 4.81 13.32
N ALA A 272 -18.28 5.02 12.15
CA ALA A 272 -18.18 6.21 11.32
C ALA A 272 -18.18 7.52 12.13
N PHE A 273 -17.28 8.45 11.78
CA PHE A 273 -17.39 9.85 12.17
C PHE A 273 -16.94 10.77 11.02
N SER A 274 -17.89 11.57 10.55
CA SER A 274 -17.66 12.89 9.95
C SER A 274 -17.48 13.93 11.07
N PRO A 275 -16.84 15.08 10.79
CA PRO A 275 -17.17 16.30 11.51
C PRO A 275 -17.65 17.40 10.53
N ALA A 276 -18.89 17.81 10.70
CA ALA A 276 -19.31 19.18 10.47
C ALA A 276 -19.02 19.96 11.76
N VAL A 277 -18.34 21.10 11.66
CA VAL A 277 -18.20 22.06 12.75
C VAL A 277 -19.03 23.29 12.39
N THR A 278 -20.15 23.43 13.08
CA THR A 278 -20.91 24.67 13.24
C THR A 278 -20.30 25.45 14.41
N MET A 279 -20.01 26.73 14.19
CA MET A 279 -19.87 27.71 15.27
C MET A 279 -21.05 28.66 15.17
N ASP A 280 -21.70 28.92 16.29
CA ASP A 280 -22.88 29.78 16.38
C ASP A 280 -22.71 30.81 17.51
N ARG A 281 -23.13 32.05 17.20
CA ARG A 281 -23.54 33.18 18.09
C ARG A 281 -22.48 33.92 18.94
N ALA A 282 -22.54 35.25 19.18
CA ALA A 282 -23.59 36.25 19.00
C ALA A 282 -23.08 37.72 19.09
N GLY A 283 -23.85 38.66 18.51
CA GLY A 283 -24.05 40.06 18.95
C GLY A 283 -23.28 41.15 18.18
N GLY A 284 -23.86 42.22 17.62
CA GLY A 284 -25.24 42.69 17.50
C GLY A 284 -25.25 44.16 17.00
N ALA A 285 -26.23 44.52 16.14
CA ALA A 285 -26.83 45.84 15.83
C ALA A 285 -25.90 47.01 15.38
N THR A 286 -26.22 47.97 14.49
CA THR A 286 -27.46 48.62 14.01
C THR A 286 -27.12 49.56 12.82
N ALA A 287 -28.16 49.96 12.05
CA ALA A 287 -28.33 51.22 11.29
C ALA A 287 -27.60 51.35 9.91
N GLN A 288 -28.35 51.39 8.80
CA GLN A 288 -28.79 52.59 8.04
C GLN A 288 -27.62 53.31 7.33
N GLU A 289 -27.68 53.83 6.10
CA GLU A 289 -28.69 54.05 5.06
C GLU A 289 -27.96 54.90 3.98
N GLN A 290 -28.32 54.77 2.69
CA GLN A 290 -27.95 55.67 1.57
C GLN A 290 -26.44 55.72 1.19
N ASN A 291 -25.98 55.88 -0.06
CA ASN A 291 -26.56 56.54 -1.22
C ASN A 291 -25.91 56.06 -2.53
N GLN A 292 -26.52 56.51 -3.61
CA GLN A 292 -26.46 56.11 -5.01
C GLN A 292 -25.43 56.90 -5.85
N ALA A 293 -25.12 56.34 -7.03
CA ALA A 293 -24.77 56.98 -8.31
C ALA A 293 -23.34 57.52 -8.59
N ASP A 294 -22.81 56.99 -9.71
CA ASP A 294 -22.21 57.69 -10.86
C ASP A 294 -21.04 58.66 -10.65
N ASP A 295 -19.86 58.35 -11.24
CA ASP A 295 -19.46 59.03 -12.49
C ASP A 295 -18.23 58.36 -13.15
N ALA A 296 -18.20 58.41 -14.48
CA ALA A 296 -17.17 57.84 -15.35
C ALA A 296 -16.17 58.92 -15.83
N PRO A 297 -15.31 58.69 -16.84
CA PRO A 297 -13.86 58.88 -16.74
C PRO A 297 -13.34 60.17 -17.39
N LYS A 298 -12.13 60.61 -17.03
CA LYS A 298 -11.38 61.62 -17.81
C LYS A 298 -10.00 61.11 -18.21
N GLY A 299 -9.91 60.68 -19.45
CA GLY A 299 -8.66 60.63 -20.21
C GLY A 299 -8.34 62.01 -20.78
N GLY A 300 -7.08 62.43 -20.64
CA GLY A 300 -6.52 63.59 -21.31
C GLY A 300 -5.11 63.26 -21.79
N ARG A 301 -4.97 62.96 -23.09
CA ARG A 301 -3.69 63.03 -23.82
C ARG A 301 -3.92 63.85 -25.08
N ARG A 302 -3.08 64.87 -25.27
CA ARG A 302 -2.81 65.49 -26.57
C ARG A 302 -1.31 65.83 -26.62
N CYS A 303 -0.61 65.10 -27.47
CA CYS A 303 0.55 65.58 -28.23
C CYS A 303 0.23 65.27 -29.70
N CYS A 304 0.30 66.32 -30.52
CA CYS A 304 0.29 66.40 -31.99
C CYS A 304 -0.81 65.67 -32.76
#